data_AF-A0A9W8GBH8-F1
#
_entry.id   AF-A0A9W8GBH8-F1
#
_cell.length_a   1.000
_cell.length_b   1.000
_cell.length_c   1.000
_cell.angle_alpha   90.00
_cell.angle_beta   90.00
_cell.angle_gamma   90.00
#
_symmetry.space_group_name_H-M   'P 1'
#
loop_
_entity.id
_entity.type
_entity.pdbx_description
1 polymer ?
#
loop_
_entity_poly.entity_id
_entity_poly.type
_entity_poly.pdbx_seq_one_letter_code
_entity_poly.pdbx_strand_id
1 'polypeptide(L)'
;MTPPSGILDVFTVSQLLQTASYVVAIRLHYLEQTRVYKPSGMLLLFWLATILLSLVTLRTDYSAGDSPSEVYSSVQEIRCARLFLVVSLFCAELWPRKLPVFVLAEDGDGDDAFATPFGVRVPKDDANIFSQLAFSWLSPLFKTSRVKQLSEDDLWEIPVGCRPAGVAQIFDANWQHELKQRDKRSPSLLWALLKTVGPYFLLGGVFKLMQDALVLLKPVLLSLLLGFVASHTTDSPQPMSHGYFYAFCMLVLQNIQTIVLHQGLQINTETGLKIRSSLTAAIYKKALRLSNETRQEYTTGKISTLYSVD
;
A
#
# COMPACT_ATOMS: atom_id res chain seq x y z
N MET A 1 -24.40 -34.59 34.04
CA MET A 1 -25.49 -34.26 33.08
C MET A 1 -24.91 -34.41 31.69
N THR A 2 -25.14 -35.56 31.07
CA THR A 2 -24.72 -35.85 29.69
C THR A 2 -25.67 -35.14 28.72
N PRO A 3 -25.19 -34.34 27.75
CA PRO A 3 -26.06 -33.74 26.76
C PRO A 3 -26.64 -34.84 25.83
N PRO A 4 -27.87 -34.66 25.33
CA PRO A 4 -28.57 -35.69 24.57
C PRO A 4 -27.92 -35.91 23.19
N SER A 5 -27.69 -37.19 22.88
CA SER A 5 -26.99 -37.75 21.72
C SER A 5 -27.76 -37.69 20.38
N GLY A 6 -28.53 -36.63 20.14
CA GLY A 6 -29.50 -36.62 19.01
C GLY A 6 -29.51 -35.39 18.11
N ILE A 7 -28.82 -34.31 18.47
CA ILE A 7 -28.74 -33.09 17.66
C ILE A 7 -27.27 -32.75 17.59
N LEU A 8 -26.68 -32.74 16.40
CA LEU A 8 -25.34 -32.17 16.19
C LEU A 8 -25.24 -30.89 17.01
N ASP A 9 -24.28 -30.82 17.91
CA ASP A 9 -24.11 -29.69 18.81
C ASP A 9 -24.17 -28.39 17.99
N VAL A 10 -24.91 -27.39 18.49
CA VAL A 10 -25.18 -26.14 17.75
C VAL A 10 -23.86 -25.51 17.28
N PHE A 11 -22.79 -25.70 18.05
CA PHE A 11 -21.43 -25.34 17.69
C PHE A 11 -20.90 -26.05 16.45
N THR A 12 -21.05 -27.37 16.35
CA THR A 12 -20.61 -28.17 15.20
C THR A 12 -21.42 -27.83 13.95
N VAL A 13 -22.74 -27.65 14.08
CA VAL A 13 -23.59 -27.21 12.95
C VAL A 13 -23.17 -25.83 12.45
N SER A 14 -22.90 -24.89 13.36
CA SER A 14 -22.40 -23.55 13.01
C SER A 14 -21.05 -23.61 12.28
N GLN A 15 -20.11 -24.46 12.73
CA GLN A 15 -18.83 -24.63 12.04
C GLN A 15 -19.00 -25.21 10.64
N LEU A 16 -19.87 -26.21 10.46
CA LEU A 16 -20.15 -26.81 9.15
C LEU A 16 -20.83 -25.83 8.19
N LEU A 17 -21.75 -25.01 8.68
CA LEU A 17 -22.39 -23.97 7.88
C LEU A 17 -21.36 -22.92 7.43
N GLN A 18 -20.45 -22.53 8.33
CA GLN A 18 -19.37 -21.61 8.02
C GLN A 18 -18.38 -22.22 7.02
N THR A 19 -17.98 -23.49 7.14
CA THR A 19 -17.10 -24.11 6.15
C THR A 19 -17.77 -24.24 4.79
N ALA A 20 -19.07 -24.56 4.75
CA ALA A 20 -19.84 -24.61 3.50
C ALA A 20 -19.92 -23.25 2.80
N SER A 21 -20.06 -22.15 3.55
CA SER A 21 -20.07 -20.81 2.94
C SER A 21 -18.74 -20.45 2.28
N TYR A 22 -17.60 -20.92 2.82
CA TYR A 22 -16.29 -20.73 2.18
C TYR A 22 -16.10 -21.58 0.91
N VAL A 23 -16.77 -22.73 0.79
CA VAL A 23 -16.78 -23.50 -0.47
C VAL A 23 -17.48 -22.71 -1.58
N VAL A 24 -18.59 -22.02 -1.26
CA VAL A 24 -19.24 -21.09 -2.18
C VAL A 24 -18.29 -19.94 -2.53
N ALA A 25 -17.54 -19.42 -1.55
CA ALA A 25 -16.54 -18.37 -1.78
C ALA A 25 -15.45 -18.81 -2.77
N ILE A 26 -15.00 -20.07 -2.77
CA ILE A 26 -14.05 -20.59 -3.79
C ILE A 26 -14.60 -20.43 -5.20
N ARG A 27 -15.90 -20.75 -5.41
CA ARG A 27 -16.51 -20.61 -6.74
C ARG A 27 -16.63 -19.14 -7.15
N LEU A 28 -16.99 -18.26 -6.22
CA LEU A 28 -17.00 -16.82 -6.47
C LEU A 28 -15.59 -16.29 -6.79
N HIS A 29 -14.58 -16.75 -6.07
CA HIS A 29 -13.17 -16.42 -6.31
C HIS A 29 -12.71 -16.80 -7.71
N TYR A 30 -13.10 -17.99 -8.16
CA TYR A 30 -12.82 -18.47 -9.50
C TYR A 30 -13.50 -17.59 -10.58
N LEU A 31 -14.76 -17.20 -10.34
CA LEU A 31 -15.48 -16.29 -11.24
C LEU A 31 -14.86 -14.89 -11.24
N GLU A 32 -14.40 -14.41 -10.09
CA GLU A 32 -13.72 -13.12 -9.97
C GLU A 32 -12.38 -13.14 -10.72
N GLN A 33 -11.56 -14.16 -10.52
CA GLN A 33 -10.27 -14.28 -11.21
C GLN A 33 -10.40 -14.37 -12.73
N THR A 34 -11.50 -14.92 -13.24
CA THR A 34 -11.73 -15.08 -14.68
C THR A 34 -12.38 -13.85 -15.32
N ARG A 35 -13.15 -13.05 -14.56
CA ARG A 35 -13.88 -11.89 -15.08
C ARG A 35 -13.28 -10.55 -14.72
N VAL A 36 -12.64 -10.46 -13.56
CA VAL A 36 -12.13 -9.21 -13.01
C VAL A 36 -10.60 -9.25 -13.06
N TYR A 37 -10.02 -8.21 -13.64
CA TYR A 37 -8.57 -8.11 -13.76
C TYR A 37 -7.91 -7.51 -12.51
N LYS A 38 -8.58 -6.55 -11.85
CA LYS A 38 -8.09 -5.94 -10.61
C LYS A 38 -8.57 -6.73 -9.38
N PRO A 39 -7.68 -7.32 -8.57
CA PRO A 39 -8.09 -7.95 -7.32
C PRO A 39 -8.64 -6.93 -6.33
N SER A 40 -9.66 -7.33 -5.58
CA SER A 40 -10.33 -6.43 -4.64
C SER A 40 -9.49 -6.25 -3.37
N GLY A 41 -9.03 -5.01 -3.14
CA GLY A 41 -8.32 -4.66 -1.90
C GLY A 41 -9.14 -4.93 -0.63
N MET A 42 -10.45 -4.75 -0.70
CA MET A 42 -11.36 -5.03 0.43
C MET A 42 -11.44 -6.53 0.73
N LEU A 43 -11.50 -7.37 -0.30
CA LEU A 43 -11.54 -8.82 -0.16
C LEU A 43 -10.22 -9.35 0.42
N LEU A 44 -9.09 -8.82 -0.03
CA LEU A 44 -7.75 -9.10 0.50
C LEU A 44 -7.64 -8.78 2.00
N LEU A 45 -8.13 -7.61 2.42
CA LEU A 45 -8.14 -7.22 3.83
C LEU A 45 -9.10 -8.09 4.66
N PHE A 46 -10.26 -8.45 4.10
CA PHE A 46 -11.22 -9.34 4.74
C PHE A 46 -10.61 -10.73 5.03
N TRP A 47 -9.94 -11.32 4.03
CA TRP A 47 -9.28 -12.61 4.22
C TRP A 47 -8.15 -12.54 5.24
N LEU A 48 -7.30 -11.49 5.18
CA LEU A 48 -6.25 -11.28 6.17
C LEU A 48 -6.82 -11.16 7.60
N ALA A 49 -7.87 -10.35 7.79
CA ALA A 49 -8.51 -10.18 9.09
C ALA A 49 -9.10 -11.49 9.60
N THR A 50 -9.72 -12.28 8.71
CA THR A 50 -10.29 -13.59 9.05
C THR A 50 -9.20 -14.58 9.48
N ILE A 51 -8.02 -14.57 8.83
CA ILE A 51 -6.85 -15.37 9.23
C ILE A 51 -6.37 -14.96 10.63
N LEU A 52 -6.20 -13.66 10.88
CA LEU A 52 -5.73 -13.18 12.18
C LEU A 52 -6.71 -13.53 13.32
N LEU A 53 -8.01 -13.30 13.11
CA LEU A 53 -9.04 -13.64 14.09
C LEU A 53 -9.13 -15.15 14.32
N SER A 54 -9.05 -15.95 13.27
CA SER A 54 -9.08 -17.41 13.42
C SER A 54 -7.86 -17.94 14.18
N LEU A 55 -6.67 -17.39 13.95
CA LEU A 55 -5.48 -17.71 14.76
C LEU A 55 -5.66 -17.35 16.24
N VAL A 56 -6.22 -16.19 16.55
CA VAL A 56 -6.51 -15.78 17.94
C VAL A 56 -7.51 -16.73 18.58
N THR A 57 -8.61 -17.07 17.90
CA THR A 57 -9.60 -18.02 18.44
C THR A 57 -9.01 -19.40 18.68
N LEU A 58 -8.15 -19.87 17.77
CA LEU A 58 -7.51 -21.17 17.89
C LEU A 58 -6.51 -21.21 19.05
N ARG A 59 -5.75 -20.13 19.24
CA ARG A 59 -4.85 -19.97 20.40
C ARG A 59 -5.63 -19.93 21.71
N THR A 60 -6.71 -19.14 21.76
CA THR A 60 -7.53 -18.99 22.97
C THR A 60 -8.15 -20.33 23.39
N ASP A 61 -8.70 -21.07 22.45
CA ASP A 61 -9.29 -22.39 22.71
C ASP A 61 -8.23 -23.40 23.16
N TYR A 62 -7.05 -23.40 22.53
CA TYR A 62 -5.93 -24.25 22.96
C TYR A 62 -5.48 -23.92 24.38
N SER A 63 -5.49 -22.64 24.76
CA SER A 63 -5.12 -22.22 26.12
C SER A 63 -6.21 -22.43 27.17
N ALA A 64 -7.48 -22.55 26.76
CA ALA A 64 -8.62 -22.74 27.65
C ALA A 64 -8.95 -24.24 27.87
N GLY A 65 -8.44 -25.13 27.01
CA GLY A 65 -8.71 -26.56 27.04
C GLY A 65 -7.93 -27.29 28.13
N ASP A 66 -8.41 -27.24 29.37
CA ASP A 66 -8.02 -28.19 30.43
C ASP A 66 -9.02 -29.37 30.37
N SER A 67 -8.59 -30.51 29.80
CA SER A 67 -9.31 -31.78 29.51
C SER A 67 -9.95 -31.92 28.11
N PRO A 68 -9.43 -32.79 27.22
CA PRO A 68 -10.01 -33.02 25.90
C PRO A 68 -11.24 -33.93 25.98
N SER A 69 -12.43 -33.36 25.77
CA SER A 69 -13.58 -34.17 25.35
C SER A 69 -13.44 -34.48 23.85
N GLU A 70 -13.88 -35.66 23.39
CA GLU A 70 -13.80 -36.05 21.97
C GLU A 70 -14.47 -35.01 21.03
N VAL A 71 -15.52 -34.35 21.53
CA VAL A 71 -16.24 -33.29 20.79
C VAL A 71 -15.33 -32.08 20.56
N TYR A 72 -14.53 -31.65 21.54
CA TYR A 72 -13.62 -30.51 21.36
C TYR A 72 -12.51 -30.80 20.34
N SER A 73 -12.01 -32.04 20.28
CA SER A 73 -10.99 -32.45 19.29
C SER A 73 -11.53 -32.33 17.86
N SER A 74 -12.74 -32.83 17.61
CA SER A 74 -13.37 -32.78 16.28
C SER A 74 -13.64 -31.34 15.82
N VAL A 75 -14.06 -30.44 16.72
CA VAL A 75 -14.29 -29.02 16.40
C VAL A 75 -12.99 -28.30 16.09
N GLN A 76 -11.89 -28.65 16.77
CA GLN A 76 -10.57 -28.09 16.50
C GLN A 76 -10.06 -28.47 15.11
N GLU A 77 -10.22 -29.73 14.70
CA GLU A 77 -9.86 -30.20 13.36
C GLU A 77 -10.62 -29.43 12.26
N ILE A 78 -11.93 -29.22 12.43
CA ILE A 78 -12.75 -28.44 11.49
C ILE A 78 -12.25 -27.00 11.39
N ARG A 79 -11.89 -26.37 12.51
CA ARG A 79 -11.36 -24.99 12.52
C ARG A 79 -9.98 -24.90 11.85
N CYS A 80 -9.11 -25.90 12.02
CA CYS A 80 -7.82 -25.99 11.33
C CYS A 80 -8.02 -26.12 9.82
N ALA A 81 -8.91 -27.03 9.38
CA ALA A 81 -9.22 -27.22 7.96
C ALA A 81 -9.79 -25.94 7.34
N ARG A 82 -10.65 -25.23 8.06
CA ARG A 82 -11.18 -23.92 7.65
C ARG A 82 -10.07 -22.87 7.54
N LEU A 83 -9.18 -22.76 8.52
CA LEU A 83 -8.05 -21.83 8.48
C LEU A 83 -7.19 -22.11 7.25
N PHE A 84 -6.89 -23.37 6.96
CA PHE A 84 -6.16 -23.78 5.75
C PHE A 84 -6.87 -23.32 4.47
N LEU A 85 -8.18 -23.55 4.38
CA LEU A 85 -8.99 -23.10 3.23
C LEU A 85 -8.92 -21.57 3.07
N VAL A 86 -9.11 -20.81 4.15
CA VAL A 86 -9.03 -19.34 4.10
C VAL A 86 -7.64 -18.84 3.71
N VAL A 87 -6.57 -19.46 4.22
CA VAL A 87 -5.19 -19.15 3.82
C VAL A 87 -4.98 -19.44 2.33
N SER A 88 -5.51 -20.55 1.83
CA SER A 88 -5.42 -20.89 0.40
C SER A 88 -6.15 -19.88 -0.50
N LEU A 89 -7.33 -19.40 -0.08
CA LEU A 89 -8.08 -18.34 -0.77
C LEU A 89 -7.31 -17.02 -0.76
N PHE A 90 -6.71 -16.65 0.37
CA PHE A 90 -5.87 -15.47 0.48
C PHE A 90 -4.67 -15.55 -0.48
N CYS A 91 -3.96 -16.68 -0.52
CA CYS A 91 -2.85 -16.91 -1.45
C CYS A 91 -3.30 -16.87 -2.91
N ALA A 92 -4.47 -17.45 -3.23
CA ALA A 92 -5.04 -17.41 -4.57
C ALA A 92 -5.37 -15.96 -4.99
N GLU A 93 -5.85 -15.12 -4.08
CA GLU A 93 -6.12 -13.71 -4.36
C GLU A 93 -4.85 -12.86 -4.48
N LEU A 94 -3.80 -13.24 -3.76
CA LEU A 94 -2.49 -12.60 -3.86
C LEU A 94 -1.78 -12.92 -5.18
N TRP A 95 -2.12 -14.05 -5.81
CA TRP A 95 -1.46 -14.50 -7.02
C TRP A 95 -1.67 -13.51 -8.17
N PRO A 96 -0.59 -13.08 -8.85
CA PRO A 96 -0.71 -12.10 -9.93
C PRO A 96 -1.61 -12.63 -11.04
N ARG A 97 -2.70 -11.90 -11.32
CA ARG A 97 -3.59 -12.18 -12.46
C ARG A 97 -2.83 -11.85 -13.74
N LYS A 98 -2.86 -12.75 -14.74
CA LYS A 98 -2.18 -12.52 -16.02
C LYS A 98 -2.78 -11.27 -16.68
N LEU A 99 -1.95 -10.29 -17.03
CA LEU A 99 -2.35 -9.21 -17.93
C LEU A 99 -2.73 -9.80 -19.29
N PRO A 100 -3.95 -9.60 -19.80
CA PRO A 100 -4.18 -9.81 -21.22
C PRO A 100 -3.39 -8.73 -21.97
N VAL A 101 -2.30 -9.15 -22.62
CA VAL A 101 -1.41 -8.32 -23.45
C VAL A 101 -2.18 -7.59 -24.57
N PHE A 102 -3.39 -8.03 -24.90
CA PHE A 102 -4.16 -7.60 -26.07
C PHE A 102 -5.17 -6.47 -25.85
N VAL A 103 -5.43 -6.02 -24.61
CA VAL A 103 -6.36 -4.88 -24.37
C VAL A 103 -5.67 -3.51 -24.53
N LEU A 104 -4.37 -3.51 -24.87
CA LEU A 104 -3.60 -2.27 -25.10
C LEU A 104 -3.63 -1.81 -26.57
N ALA A 105 -4.33 -2.53 -27.47
CA ALA A 105 -4.21 -2.30 -28.91
C ALA A 105 -5.49 -1.95 -29.67
N GLU A 106 -6.72 -2.19 -29.17
CA GLU A 106 -7.90 -2.11 -30.07
C GLU A 106 -9.15 -1.33 -29.61
N ASP A 107 -9.30 -0.89 -28.35
CA ASP A 107 -10.51 -0.13 -27.98
C ASP A 107 -10.28 1.38 -28.10
N GLY A 108 -10.14 1.83 -29.35
CA GLY A 108 -10.17 3.23 -29.77
C GLY A 108 -11.59 3.75 -30.01
N ASP A 109 -12.56 3.42 -29.15
CA ASP A 109 -13.91 3.96 -29.23
C ASP A 109 -14.48 4.23 -27.83
N GLY A 110 -14.19 5.42 -27.31
CA GLY A 110 -14.71 5.90 -26.05
C GLY A 110 -14.03 7.21 -25.68
N ASP A 111 -14.83 8.22 -25.34
CA ASP A 111 -14.45 9.54 -24.81
C ASP A 111 -13.73 9.48 -23.44
N ASP A 112 -12.79 8.55 -23.26
CA ASP A 112 -11.96 8.45 -22.08
C ASP A 112 -10.78 9.42 -22.24
N ALA A 113 -10.88 10.58 -21.61
CA ALA A 113 -9.79 11.56 -21.43
C ALA A 113 -8.53 10.99 -20.71
N PHE A 114 -8.46 9.67 -20.53
CA PHE A 114 -7.43 8.91 -19.85
C PHE A 114 -6.78 7.81 -20.70
N ALA A 115 -7.18 7.62 -21.97
CA ALA A 115 -6.45 6.77 -22.90
C ALA A 115 -5.00 7.28 -23.04
N THR A 116 -4.04 6.42 -22.71
CA THR A 116 -2.62 6.73 -22.86
C THR A 116 -2.28 6.77 -24.36
N PRO A 117 -1.43 7.71 -24.83
CA PRO A 117 -1.11 7.82 -26.26
C PRO A 117 -0.49 6.55 -26.85
N PHE A 118 0.09 5.68 -26.01
CA PHE A 118 0.75 4.44 -26.41
C PHE A 118 0.04 3.17 -25.90
N GLY A 119 -1.16 3.28 -25.32
CA GLY A 119 -1.94 2.14 -24.84
C GLY A 119 -1.36 1.41 -23.62
N VAL A 120 -0.13 1.68 -23.17
CA VAL A 120 0.52 0.97 -22.05
C VAL A 120 0.12 1.56 -20.70
N ARG A 121 -0.70 0.84 -19.94
CA ARG A 121 -1.07 1.21 -18.56
C ARG A 121 0.08 0.96 -17.58
N VAL A 122 0.15 1.78 -16.53
CA VAL A 122 1.18 1.66 -15.49
C VAL A 122 0.84 0.51 -14.53
N PRO A 123 1.71 -0.50 -14.34
CA PRO A 123 1.40 -1.64 -13.46
C PRO A 123 1.09 -1.25 -12.01
N LYS A 124 1.61 -0.11 -11.55
CA LYS A 124 1.30 0.45 -10.22
C LYS A 124 -0.20 0.70 -10.02
N ASP A 125 -0.90 1.21 -11.04
CA ASP A 125 -2.32 1.60 -10.95
C ASP A 125 -3.27 0.39 -10.95
N ASP A 126 -2.76 -0.77 -11.36
CA ASP A 126 -3.48 -2.04 -11.38
C ASP A 126 -3.03 -3.00 -10.27
N ALA A 127 -1.96 -2.64 -9.55
CA ALA A 127 -1.39 -3.47 -8.49
C ALA A 127 -2.31 -3.53 -7.26
N ASN A 128 -2.41 -4.72 -6.68
CA ASN A 128 -3.12 -4.91 -5.42
C ASN A 128 -2.40 -4.23 -4.24
N ILE A 129 -3.09 -4.04 -3.12
CA ILE A 129 -2.57 -3.32 -1.96
C ILE A 129 -1.23 -3.92 -1.49
N PHE A 130 -1.10 -5.24 -1.39
CA PHE A 130 0.14 -5.88 -0.97
C PHE A 130 1.27 -5.74 -1.99
N SER A 131 0.96 -5.75 -3.28
CA SER A 131 1.91 -5.53 -4.35
C SER A 131 2.40 -4.09 -4.36
N GLN A 132 1.52 -3.12 -4.06
CA GLN A 132 1.92 -1.72 -3.84
C GLN A 132 2.79 -1.57 -2.59
N LEU A 133 2.42 -2.24 -1.48
CA LEU A 133 3.17 -2.22 -0.23
C LEU A 133 4.58 -2.81 -0.38
N ALA A 134 4.69 -3.95 -1.06
CA ALA A 134 5.93 -4.68 -1.29
C ALA A 134 6.69 -4.23 -2.55
N PHE A 135 6.17 -3.25 -3.30
CA PHE A 135 6.72 -2.82 -4.60
C PHE A 135 6.89 -3.96 -5.62
N SER A 136 6.12 -5.05 -5.49
CA SER A 136 6.29 -6.23 -6.32
C SER A 136 5.91 -5.99 -7.79
N TRP A 137 5.10 -4.96 -8.06
CA TRP A 137 4.76 -4.50 -9.41
C TRP A 137 5.98 -4.02 -10.22
N LEU A 138 7.10 -3.67 -9.58
CA LEU A 138 8.37 -3.36 -10.26
C LEU A 138 9.13 -4.60 -10.73
N SER A 139 8.76 -5.80 -10.26
CA SER A 139 9.48 -7.04 -10.57
C SER A 139 9.64 -7.34 -12.06
N PRO A 140 8.65 -7.09 -12.95
CA PRO A 140 8.81 -7.30 -14.38
C PRO A 140 9.94 -6.44 -14.97
N LEU A 141 10.05 -5.17 -14.56
CA LEU A 141 11.10 -4.26 -15.02
C LEU A 141 12.49 -4.76 -14.60
N PHE A 142 12.65 -5.20 -13.35
CA PHE A 142 13.91 -5.79 -12.87
C PHE A 142 14.24 -7.15 -13.51
N LYS A 143 13.25 -7.88 -14.02
CA LYS A 143 13.48 -9.08 -14.82
C LYS A 143 14.01 -8.70 -16.20
N THR A 144 13.38 -7.72 -16.86
CA THR A 144 13.84 -7.21 -18.15
C THR A 144 15.25 -6.62 -18.06
N SER A 145 15.54 -5.84 -17.02
CA SER A 145 16.85 -5.20 -16.82
C SER A 145 18.00 -6.19 -16.60
N ARG A 146 17.70 -7.43 -16.20
CA ARG A 146 18.71 -8.50 -16.06
C ARG A 146 19.12 -9.10 -17.40
N VAL A 147 18.23 -9.04 -18.39
CA VAL A 147 18.43 -9.63 -19.72
C VAL A 147 18.96 -8.59 -20.70
N LYS A 148 18.47 -7.36 -20.63
CA LYS A 148 18.78 -6.27 -21.56
C LYS A 148 18.97 -4.96 -20.79
N GLN A 149 19.85 -4.09 -21.29
CA GLN A 149 19.89 -2.70 -20.84
C GLN A 149 18.58 -2.00 -21.19
N LEU A 150 17.95 -1.35 -20.20
CA LEU A 150 16.67 -0.68 -20.38
C LEU A 150 16.81 0.50 -21.35
N SER A 151 15.99 0.51 -22.40
CA SER A 151 15.75 1.67 -23.25
C SER A 151 14.48 2.42 -22.82
N GLU A 152 14.27 3.65 -23.31
CA GLU A 152 13.07 4.45 -23.01
C GLU A 152 11.77 3.70 -23.35
N ASP A 153 11.78 2.93 -24.45
CA ASP A 153 10.66 2.10 -24.89
C ASP A 153 10.30 0.95 -23.92
N ASP A 154 11.24 0.54 -23.05
CA ASP A 154 11.00 -0.52 -22.05
C ASP A 154 10.38 0.04 -20.76
N LEU A 155 10.28 1.36 -20.62
CA LEU A 155 9.74 2.03 -19.44
C LEU A 155 8.23 2.23 -19.57
N TRP A 156 7.56 2.17 -18.42
CA TRP A 156 6.14 2.51 -18.36
C TRP A 156 5.93 4.02 -18.42
N GLU A 157 4.76 4.41 -18.88
CA GLU A 157 4.32 5.79 -18.79
C GLU A 157 4.24 6.29 -17.35
N ILE A 158 4.21 7.61 -17.21
CA ILE A 158 4.06 8.27 -15.92
C ILE A 158 2.62 8.03 -15.40
N PRO A 159 2.46 7.63 -14.12
CA PRO A 159 1.14 7.49 -13.50
C PRO A 159 0.28 8.73 -13.69
N VAL A 160 -1.03 8.56 -13.88
CA VAL A 160 -1.98 9.64 -14.15
C VAL A 160 -1.90 10.77 -13.11
N GLY A 161 -1.72 10.41 -11.83
CA GLY A 161 -1.61 11.37 -10.73
C GLY A 161 -0.29 12.14 -10.65
N CYS A 162 0.70 11.79 -11.46
CA CYS A 162 2.02 12.40 -11.52
C CYS A 162 2.32 13.09 -12.85
N ARG A 163 1.36 13.12 -13.79
CA ARG A 163 1.54 13.78 -15.09
C ARG A 163 1.83 15.28 -14.93
N PRO A 164 2.94 15.80 -15.50
CA PRO A 164 3.32 17.21 -15.34
C PRO A 164 2.24 18.21 -15.75
N ALA A 165 1.52 17.93 -16.85
CA ALA A 165 0.50 18.83 -17.39
C ALA A 165 -0.65 19.07 -16.41
N GLY A 166 -1.17 17.99 -15.80
CA GLY A 166 -2.27 18.10 -14.83
C GLY A 166 -1.86 18.87 -13.58
N VAL A 167 -0.68 18.58 -13.03
CA VAL A 167 -0.18 19.26 -11.83
C VAL A 167 0.13 20.72 -12.11
N ALA A 168 0.76 21.03 -13.25
CA ALA A 168 1.06 22.39 -13.67
C ALA A 168 -0.21 23.23 -13.89
N GLN A 169 -1.28 22.64 -14.43
CA GLN A 169 -2.56 23.32 -14.60
C GLN A 169 -3.21 23.69 -13.25
N ILE A 170 -3.16 22.78 -12.26
CA ILE A 170 -3.66 23.04 -10.91
C ILE A 170 -2.82 24.14 -10.25
N PHE A 171 -1.49 24.08 -10.38
CA PHE A 171 -0.59 25.12 -9.89
C PHE A 171 -0.89 26.47 -10.52
N ASP A 172 -1.04 26.54 -11.85
CA ASP A 172 -1.34 27.77 -12.58
C ASP A 172 -2.68 28.38 -12.15
N ALA A 173 -3.70 27.56 -11.92
CA ALA A 173 -5.00 28.03 -11.43
C ALA A 173 -4.87 28.63 -10.02
N ASN A 174 -4.16 27.96 -9.12
CA ASN A 174 -3.89 28.45 -7.77
C ASN A 174 -3.03 29.72 -7.77
N TRP A 175 -2.03 29.80 -8.65
CA TRP A 175 -1.17 30.97 -8.82
C TRP A 175 -1.95 32.18 -9.35
N GLN A 176 -2.79 31.99 -10.37
CA GLN A 176 -3.66 33.07 -10.86
C GLN A 176 -4.65 33.55 -9.81
N HIS A 177 -5.18 32.64 -9.01
CA HIS A 177 -6.06 32.98 -7.90
C HIS A 177 -5.33 33.82 -6.84
N GLU A 178 -4.10 33.43 -6.47
CA GLU A 178 -3.23 34.20 -5.56
C GLU A 178 -2.93 35.60 -6.12
N LEU A 179 -2.65 35.71 -7.43
CA LEU A 179 -2.42 37.00 -8.10
C LEU A 179 -3.66 37.91 -8.08
N LYS A 180 -4.86 37.36 -8.29
CA LYS A 180 -6.12 38.13 -8.32
C LYS A 180 -6.59 38.56 -6.93
N GLN A 181 -6.29 37.79 -5.90
CA GLN A 181 -6.78 38.08 -4.54
C GLN A 181 -5.98 39.17 -3.81
N ARG A 182 -4.83 39.57 -4.34
CA ARG A 182 -3.92 40.49 -3.62
C ARG A 182 -3.65 41.79 -4.39
N ASP A 183 -4.66 42.65 -4.46
CA ASP A 183 -4.46 44.10 -4.69
C ASP A 183 -3.80 44.81 -3.48
N LYS A 184 -3.51 44.12 -2.36
CA LYS A 184 -3.03 44.73 -1.10
C LYS A 184 -1.79 44.09 -0.45
N ARG A 185 -1.21 43.02 -1.00
CA ARG A 185 0.00 42.35 -0.45
C ARG A 185 0.79 41.63 -1.54
N SER A 186 2.10 41.45 -1.38
CA SER A 186 2.93 40.70 -2.35
C SER A 186 2.41 39.26 -2.54
N PRO A 187 2.34 38.74 -3.78
CA PRO A 187 1.89 37.38 -4.04
C PRO A 187 2.92 36.37 -3.54
N SER A 188 2.46 35.27 -2.93
CA SER A 188 3.35 34.27 -2.33
C SER A 188 3.35 32.96 -3.10
N LEU A 189 4.47 32.67 -3.77
CA LEU A 189 4.64 31.43 -4.53
C LEU A 189 4.54 30.18 -3.62
N LEU A 190 5.09 30.26 -2.41
CA LEU A 190 5.01 29.19 -1.42
C LEU A 190 3.57 28.82 -1.06
N TRP A 191 2.66 29.79 -0.95
CA TRP A 191 1.27 29.50 -0.60
C TRP A 191 0.50 28.87 -1.75
N ALA A 192 0.72 29.35 -2.98
CA ALA A 192 0.16 28.73 -4.18
C ALA A 192 0.67 27.28 -4.37
N LEU A 193 1.95 27.05 -4.08
CA LEU A 193 2.54 25.72 -4.09
C LEU A 193 1.95 24.83 -2.98
N LEU A 194 1.88 25.34 -1.75
CA LEU A 194 1.30 24.60 -0.62
C LEU A 194 -0.16 24.24 -0.84
N LYS A 195 -0.96 25.10 -1.50
CA LYS A 195 -2.34 24.77 -1.86
C LYS A 195 -2.42 23.67 -2.93
N THR A 196 -1.40 23.57 -3.79
CA THR A 196 -1.34 22.58 -4.88
C THR A 196 -0.87 21.21 -4.40
N VAL A 197 0.19 21.15 -3.58
CA VAL A 197 0.81 19.88 -3.14
C VAL A 197 0.63 19.57 -1.66
N GLY A 198 0.09 20.49 -0.87
CA GLY A 198 -0.02 20.40 0.59
C GLY A 198 -0.71 19.13 1.11
N PRO A 199 -1.82 18.66 0.53
CA PRO A 199 -2.44 17.40 0.95
C PRO A 199 -1.48 16.20 0.82
N TYR A 200 -0.69 16.14 -0.25
CA TYR A 200 0.29 15.08 -0.46
C TYR A 200 1.48 15.21 0.51
N PHE A 201 1.93 16.44 0.76
CA PHE A 201 2.98 16.71 1.74
C PHE A 201 2.56 16.34 3.17
N LEU A 202 1.34 16.69 3.58
CA LEU A 202 0.78 16.32 4.87
C LEU A 202 0.67 14.79 5.01
N LEU A 203 0.21 14.11 3.95
CA LEU A 203 0.15 12.66 3.94
C LEU A 203 1.54 12.04 4.16
N GLY A 204 2.56 12.52 3.45
CA GLY A 204 3.95 12.11 3.65
C GLY A 204 4.46 12.36 5.08
N GLY A 205 4.07 13.49 5.67
CA GLY A 205 4.35 13.83 7.07
C GLY A 205 3.72 12.85 8.07
N VAL A 206 2.47 12.44 7.85
CA VAL A 206 1.78 11.43 8.68
C VAL A 206 2.53 10.09 8.66
N PHE A 207 2.93 9.62 7.47
CA PHE A 207 3.74 8.40 7.35
C PHE A 207 5.07 8.52 8.09
N LYS A 208 5.72 9.69 8.02
CA LYS A 208 6.98 9.94 8.74
C LYS A 208 6.79 9.89 10.26
N LEU A 209 5.75 10.54 10.78
CA LEU A 209 5.42 10.50 12.21
C LEU A 209 5.10 9.09 12.68
N MET A 210 4.34 8.32 11.89
CA MET A 210 4.07 6.91 12.19
C MET A 210 5.37 6.10 12.24
N GLN A 211 6.27 6.31 11.28
CA GLN A 211 7.58 5.64 11.25
C GLN A 211 8.43 5.98 12.49
N ASP A 212 8.42 7.23 12.93
CA ASP A 212 9.17 7.68 14.10
C ASP A 212 8.57 7.10 15.40
N ALA A 213 7.23 7.05 15.51
CA ALA A 213 6.55 6.37 16.62
C ALA A 213 6.92 4.88 16.71
N LEU A 214 6.98 4.18 15.58
CA LEU A 214 7.40 2.77 15.53
C LEU A 214 8.87 2.59 15.95
N VAL A 215 9.75 3.54 15.63
CA VAL A 215 11.15 3.53 16.09
C VAL A 215 11.23 3.67 17.60
N LEU A 216 10.42 4.54 18.19
CA LEU A 216 10.37 4.74 19.64
C LEU A 216 9.81 3.52 20.39
N LEU A 217 8.97 2.71 19.74
CA LEU A 217 8.40 1.50 20.33
C LEU A 217 9.43 0.36 20.41
N LYS A 218 10.43 0.31 19.53
CA LYS A 218 11.49 -0.72 19.51
C LYS A 218 12.24 -0.90 20.84
N PRO A 219 12.81 0.15 21.46
CA PRO A 219 13.52 0.01 22.74
C PRO A 219 12.61 -0.46 23.87
N VAL A 220 11.30 -0.14 23.83
CA VAL A 220 10.32 -0.65 24.80
C VAL A 220 10.18 -2.17 24.68
N LEU A 221 10.01 -2.70 23.46
CA LEU A 221 9.95 -4.15 23.25
C LEU A 221 11.26 -4.84 23.62
N LEU A 222 12.40 -4.21 23.33
CA LEU A 222 13.71 -4.74 23.71
C LEU A 222 13.85 -4.82 25.23
N SER A 223 13.40 -3.79 25.95
CA SER A 223 13.40 -3.78 27.41
C SER A 223 12.53 -4.88 28.00
N LEU A 224 11.34 -5.13 27.44
CA LEU A 224 10.47 -6.24 27.85
C LEU A 224 11.12 -7.61 27.62
N LEU A 225 11.80 -7.78 26.48
CA LEU A 225 12.54 -9.00 26.18
C LEU A 225 13.70 -9.21 27.14
N LEU A 226 14.46 -8.15 27.45
CA LEU A 226 15.55 -8.21 28.44
C LEU A 226 15.02 -8.53 29.84
N GLY A 227 13.88 -7.95 30.24
CA GLY A 227 13.21 -8.29 31.49
C GLY A 227 12.79 -9.76 31.57
N PHE A 228 12.28 -10.32 30.47
CA PHE A 228 11.97 -11.74 30.35
C PHE A 228 13.22 -12.61 30.52
N VAL A 229 14.32 -12.26 29.86
CA VAL A 229 15.61 -12.98 29.98
C VAL A 229 16.14 -12.90 31.42
N ALA A 230 16.07 -11.73 32.06
CA ALA A 230 16.49 -11.55 33.45
C ALA A 230 15.64 -12.37 34.45
N SER A 231 14.35 -12.53 34.19
CA SER A 231 13.46 -13.35 35.06
C SER A 231 13.82 -14.82 35.08
N HIS A 232 14.44 -15.34 34.01
CA HIS A 232 14.92 -16.74 33.96
C HIS A 232 16.17 -16.99 34.81
N THR A 233 16.85 -15.93 35.26
CA THR A 233 17.97 -15.99 36.20
C THR A 233 17.51 -15.94 37.66
N THR A 234 16.20 -15.76 37.91
CA THR A 234 15.60 -15.64 39.25
C THR A 234 14.73 -16.87 39.57
N ASP A 235 14.42 -17.11 40.84
CA ASP A 235 13.63 -18.27 41.32
C ASP A 235 12.16 -18.33 40.81
N SER A 236 11.69 -17.31 40.06
CA SER A 236 10.34 -17.27 39.46
C SER A 236 10.38 -16.95 37.96
N PRO A 237 10.68 -17.94 37.10
CA PRO A 237 10.79 -17.72 35.67
C PRO A 237 9.43 -17.41 35.03
N GLN A 238 9.41 -16.43 34.12
CA GLN A 238 8.21 -16.16 33.31
C GLN A 238 7.94 -17.29 32.31
N PRO A 239 6.68 -17.54 31.91
CA PRO A 239 6.37 -18.57 30.93
C PRO A 239 7.03 -18.31 29.57
N MET A 240 7.60 -19.35 28.95
CA MET A 240 8.31 -19.28 27.66
C MET A 240 7.49 -18.65 26.52
N SER A 241 6.16 -18.75 26.59
CA SER A 241 5.24 -18.12 25.65
C SER A 241 5.40 -16.59 25.55
N HIS A 242 5.81 -15.92 26.62
CA HIS A 242 6.05 -14.47 26.62
C HIS A 242 7.28 -14.11 25.79
N GLY A 243 8.36 -14.89 25.91
CA GLY A 243 9.58 -14.70 25.10
C GLY A 243 9.30 -14.84 23.61
N TYR A 244 8.60 -15.89 23.20
CA TYR A 244 8.20 -16.07 21.80
C TYR A 244 7.28 -14.95 21.31
N PHE A 245 6.35 -14.50 22.15
CA PHE A 245 5.46 -13.39 21.82
C PHE A 245 6.23 -12.07 21.61
N TYR A 246 7.16 -11.72 22.50
CA TYR A 246 7.97 -10.52 22.35
C TYR A 246 8.85 -10.58 21.09
N ALA A 247 9.51 -11.70 20.83
CA ALA A 247 10.32 -11.89 19.62
C ALA A 247 9.48 -11.75 18.33
N PHE A 248 8.29 -12.37 18.30
CA PHE A 248 7.37 -12.26 17.17
C PHE A 248 6.86 -10.82 16.99
N CYS A 249 6.48 -10.14 18.07
CA CYS A 249 6.08 -8.73 18.03
C CYS A 249 7.20 -7.84 17.48
N MET A 250 8.46 -8.08 17.87
CA MET A 250 9.61 -7.33 17.33
C MET A 250 9.78 -7.56 15.82
N LEU A 251 9.63 -8.80 15.35
CA LEU A 251 9.68 -9.11 13.92
C LEU A 251 8.58 -8.38 13.15
N VAL A 252 7.34 -8.46 13.62
CA VAL A 252 6.18 -7.78 12.98
C VAL A 252 6.39 -6.27 12.99
N LEU A 253 6.81 -5.70 14.12
CA LEU A 253 7.07 -4.27 14.25
C LEU A 253 8.13 -3.79 13.25
N GLN A 254 9.23 -4.55 13.10
CA GLN A 254 10.28 -4.24 12.13
C GLN A 254 9.74 -4.22 10.69
N ASN A 255 8.96 -5.22 10.31
CA ASN A 255 8.39 -5.30 8.96
C ASN A 255 7.42 -4.14 8.68
N ILE A 256 6.51 -3.84 9.63
CA ILE A 256 5.58 -2.71 9.50
C ILE A 256 6.35 -1.41 9.37
N GLN A 257 7.38 -1.19 10.20
CA GLN A 257 8.19 0.03 10.13
C GLN A 257 8.86 0.18 8.76
N THR A 258 9.47 -0.89 8.23
CA THR A 258 10.09 -0.86 6.90
C THR A 258 9.08 -0.50 5.81
N ILE A 259 7.88 -1.07 5.86
CA ILE A 259 6.80 -0.75 4.91
C ILE A 259 6.42 0.73 5.02
N VAL A 260 6.11 1.23 6.22
CA VAL A 260 5.72 2.63 6.45
C VAL A 260 6.80 3.59 5.97
N LEU A 261 8.08 3.27 6.23
CA LEU A 261 9.22 4.07 5.78
C LEU A 261 9.25 4.19 4.25
N HIS A 262 9.19 3.08 3.53
CA HIS A 262 9.29 3.10 2.06
C HIS A 262 8.05 3.70 1.40
N GLN A 263 6.86 3.49 1.95
CA GLN A 263 5.64 4.14 1.46
C GLN A 263 5.70 5.66 1.67
N GLY A 264 6.15 6.10 2.85
CA GLY A 264 6.37 7.53 3.12
C GLY A 264 7.41 8.15 2.19
N LEU A 265 8.52 7.44 1.94
CA LEU A 265 9.55 7.89 1.01
C LEU A 265 9.03 8.04 -0.42
N GLN A 266 8.21 7.09 -0.89
CA GLN A 266 7.58 7.15 -2.20
C GLN A 266 6.67 8.38 -2.33
N ILE A 267 5.79 8.61 -1.35
CA ILE A 267 4.88 9.77 -1.33
C ILE A 267 5.67 11.09 -1.33
N ASN A 268 6.73 11.19 -0.53
CA ASN A 268 7.58 12.37 -0.47
C ASN A 268 8.31 12.62 -1.79
N THR A 269 8.82 11.56 -2.41
CA THR A 269 9.51 11.64 -3.71
C THR A 269 8.55 12.08 -4.81
N GLU A 270 7.34 11.49 -4.87
CA GLU A 270 6.31 11.91 -5.82
C GLU A 270 5.88 13.36 -5.60
N THR A 271 5.77 13.79 -4.34
CA THR A 271 5.46 15.19 -4.00
C THR A 271 6.58 16.13 -4.49
N GLY A 272 7.84 15.76 -4.31
CA GLY A 272 8.99 16.51 -4.84
C GLY A 272 8.98 16.61 -6.37
N LEU A 273 8.66 15.52 -7.07
CA LEU A 273 8.52 15.51 -8.53
C LEU A 273 7.38 16.42 -9.01
N LYS A 274 6.25 16.44 -8.30
CA LYS A 274 5.13 17.35 -8.59
C LYS A 274 5.52 18.81 -8.42
N ILE A 275 6.25 19.15 -7.36
CA ILE A 275 6.78 20.51 -7.12
C ILE A 275 7.70 20.91 -8.27
N ARG A 276 8.73 20.10 -8.56
CA ARG A 276 9.72 20.38 -9.61
C ARG A 276 9.04 20.56 -10.97
N SER A 277 8.17 19.62 -11.36
CA SER A 277 7.48 19.68 -12.66
C SER A 277 6.62 20.94 -12.81
N SER A 278 5.92 21.34 -11.75
CA SER A 278 5.08 22.54 -11.76
C SER A 278 5.91 23.82 -11.87
N LEU A 279 7.00 23.91 -11.11
CA LEU A 279 7.89 25.07 -11.13
C LEU A 279 8.62 25.19 -12.48
N THR A 280 9.15 24.09 -13.03
CA THR A 280 9.77 24.09 -14.36
C THR A 280 8.78 24.54 -15.42
N ALA A 281 7.53 24.05 -15.40
CA ALA A 281 6.49 24.47 -16.33
C ALA A 281 6.16 25.96 -16.20
N ALA A 282 6.06 26.47 -14.97
CA ALA A 282 5.79 27.88 -14.70
C ALA A 282 6.95 28.80 -15.15
N ILE A 283 8.20 28.42 -14.86
CA ILE A 283 9.40 29.13 -15.30
C ILE A 283 9.45 29.17 -16.83
N TYR A 284 9.24 28.04 -17.49
CA TYR A 284 9.22 27.96 -18.96
C TYR A 284 8.13 28.85 -19.57
N LYS A 285 6.91 28.79 -19.04
CA LYS A 285 5.79 29.62 -19.48
C LYS A 285 6.07 31.11 -19.28
N LYS A 286 6.72 31.49 -18.18
CA LYS A 286 7.14 32.88 -17.94
C LYS A 286 8.27 33.29 -18.89
N ALA A 287 9.22 32.39 -19.14
CA ALA A 287 10.35 32.63 -20.04
C ALA A 287 9.89 32.96 -21.46
N LEU A 288 8.86 32.26 -21.96
CA LEU A 288 8.24 32.51 -23.27
C LEU A 288 7.50 33.86 -23.36
N ARG A 289 7.22 34.52 -22.23
CA ARG A 289 6.47 35.80 -22.16
C ARG A 289 7.33 36.96 -21.65
N LEU A 290 8.65 36.77 -21.51
CA LEU A 290 9.57 37.83 -21.10
C LEU A 290 9.71 38.88 -22.21
N SER A 291 9.76 40.15 -21.82
CA SER A 291 10.08 41.26 -22.74
C SER A 291 11.56 41.19 -23.14
N ASN A 292 11.93 41.83 -24.25
CA ASN A 292 13.32 41.85 -24.72
C ASN A 292 14.27 42.51 -23.70
N GLU A 293 13.82 43.52 -22.97
CA GLU A 293 14.60 44.18 -21.91
C GLU A 293 14.93 43.21 -20.77
N THR A 294 13.92 42.52 -20.23
CA THR A 294 14.14 41.52 -19.15
C THR A 294 14.90 40.29 -19.66
N ARG A 295 14.83 39.97 -20.95
CA ARG A 295 15.59 38.87 -21.57
C ARG A 295 17.10 39.15 -21.68
N GLN A 296 17.51 40.43 -21.71
CA GLN A 296 18.92 40.80 -21.64
C GLN A 296 19.48 40.54 -20.22
N GLU A 297 18.67 40.74 -19.19
CA GLU A 297 19.05 40.48 -17.79
C GLU A 297 19.00 38.98 -17.43
N TYR A 298 17.96 38.29 -17.91
CA TYR A 298 17.73 36.85 -17.78
C TYR A 298 18.03 36.15 -19.11
N THR A 299 19.32 35.94 -19.38
CA THR A 299 19.78 35.20 -20.56
C THR A 299 19.29 33.76 -20.56
N THR A 300 19.26 33.12 -21.73
CA THR A 300 18.90 31.69 -21.86
C THR A 300 19.74 30.79 -20.95
N GLY A 301 21.02 31.13 -20.75
CA GLY A 301 21.91 30.44 -19.81
C GLY A 301 21.44 30.56 -18.36
N LYS A 302 21.12 31.77 -17.89
CA LYS A 302 20.57 31.97 -16.53
C LYS A 302 19.25 31.25 -16.32
N ILE A 303 18.35 31.30 -17.31
CA ILE A 303 17.06 30.57 -17.24
C ILE A 303 17.31 29.06 -17.21
N SER A 304 18.27 28.56 -18.00
CA SER A 304 18.67 27.14 -17.97
C SER A 304 19.15 26.71 -16.59
N THR A 305 20.03 27.51 -15.97
CA THR A 305 20.51 27.26 -14.62
C THR A 305 19.36 27.23 -13.61
N LEU A 306 18.38 28.15 -13.75
CA LEU A 306 17.27 28.32 -12.81
C LEU A 306 16.33 27.11 -12.71
N TYR A 307 16.19 26.26 -13.74
CA TYR A 307 15.35 25.06 -13.65
C TYR A 307 16.17 23.76 -13.51
N SER A 308 17.49 23.80 -13.72
CA SER A 308 18.36 22.63 -13.59
C SER A 308 19.03 22.49 -12.22
N VAL A 309 19.33 23.63 -11.58
CA VAL A 309 20.11 23.70 -10.32
C VAL A 309 19.25 24.15 -9.16
N ASP A 310 18.48 25.22 -9.35
CA ASP A 310 17.60 25.82 -8.34
C ASP A 310 16.24 25.12 -8.27
#